data_AF-T0ZQD7-F1
#
_entry.id   AF-T0ZQD7-F1
#
_cell.length_a   1.000
_cell.length_b   1.000
_cell.length_c   1.000
_cell.angle_alpha   90.00
_cell.angle_beta   90.00
_cell.angle_gamma   90.00
#
_symmetry.space_group_name_H-M   'P 1'
#
loop_
_entity.id
_entity.type
_entity.pdbx_description
1 polymer ?
#
loop_
_entity_poly.entity_id
_entity_poly.type
_entity_poly.pdbx_seq_one_letter_code
_entity_poly.pdbx_strand_id
1 'polypeptide(L)'
;MAVISNLIAQMGDITPEEVDSVMEEFGVLYKVTRNMPNVGEKYMRSILEKSLGKEQADKIIEMMNDQDGGSLQSLKWMDAKAIATLIRKEHPQTIALIISYLNPGQASSVLNYLPEILRADVVLRLATIEDINPQVVKDLEEVLSTEMQLLGSTRSVAGSSRIEKVAGLLNEMERTSAEVIL
;
A
#
# COMPACT_ATOMS: atom_id res chain seq x y z
N MET A 1 12.03 6.63 -40.23
CA MET A 1 11.46 5.64 -41.19
C MET A 1 12.50 4.69 -41.78
N ALA A 2 13.68 5.16 -42.22
CA ALA A 2 14.71 4.27 -42.82
C ALA A 2 15.32 3.24 -41.84
N VAL A 3 15.44 3.59 -40.55
CA VAL A 3 16.06 2.73 -39.52
C VAL A 3 15.20 1.50 -39.19
N ILE A 4 13.88 1.68 -39.05
CA ILE A 4 12.94 0.58 -38.74
C ILE A 4 12.85 -0.37 -39.95
N SER A 5 12.80 0.17 -41.17
CA SER A 5 12.79 -0.64 -42.40
C SER A 5 14.04 -1.51 -42.55
N ASN A 6 15.22 -0.97 -42.21
CA ASN A 6 16.48 -1.71 -42.26
C ASN A 6 16.56 -2.80 -41.17
N LEU A 7 16.01 -2.54 -39.97
CA LEU A 7 15.92 -3.54 -38.89
C LEU A 7 14.94 -4.67 -39.23
N ILE A 8 13.79 -4.37 -39.85
CA ILE A 8 12.84 -5.39 -40.32
C ILE A 8 13.47 -6.28 -41.40
N ALA A 9 14.28 -5.69 -42.29
CA ALA A 9 14.99 -6.45 -43.34
C ALA A 9 16.13 -7.35 -42.80
N GLN A 10 16.58 -7.11 -41.57
CA GLN A 10 17.61 -7.90 -40.88
C GLN A 10 17.04 -8.90 -39.88
N MET A 11 15.73 -8.84 -39.59
CA MET A 11 15.07 -9.87 -38.78
C MET A 11 14.97 -11.17 -39.59
N GLY A 12 15.33 -12.28 -38.94
CA GLY A 12 15.12 -13.62 -39.49
C GLY A 12 13.65 -14.02 -39.46
N ASP A 13 13.37 -15.31 -39.67
CA ASP A 13 12.02 -15.84 -39.53
C ASP A 13 11.53 -15.64 -38.08
N ILE A 14 10.40 -14.95 -37.95
CA ILE A 14 9.74 -14.71 -36.66
C ILE A 14 8.74 -15.85 -36.43
N THR A 15 8.89 -16.55 -35.33
CA THR A 15 7.97 -17.62 -34.93
C THR A 15 6.66 -17.06 -34.37
N PRO A 16 5.54 -17.79 -34.49
CA PRO A 16 4.28 -17.41 -33.86
C PRO A 16 4.43 -17.17 -32.34
N GLU A 17 5.27 -17.97 -31.68
CA GLU A 17 5.55 -17.87 -30.25
C GLU A 17 6.26 -16.55 -29.89
N GLU A 18 7.19 -16.08 -30.74
CA GLU A 18 7.86 -14.79 -30.56
C GLU A 18 6.89 -13.62 -30.75
N VAL A 19 5.97 -13.73 -31.72
CA VAL A 19 4.90 -12.73 -31.92
C VAL A 19 3.99 -12.68 -30.68
N ASP A 20 3.56 -13.83 -30.18
CA ASP A 20 2.70 -13.93 -28.99
C ASP A 20 3.39 -13.35 -27.75
N SER A 21 4.68 -13.65 -27.55
CA SER A 21 5.48 -13.09 -26.44
C SER A 21 5.57 -11.56 -26.51
N VAL A 22 5.85 -11.00 -27.69
CA VAL A 22 5.93 -9.55 -27.87
C VAL A 22 4.57 -8.88 -27.71
N MET A 23 3.48 -9.53 -28.16
CA MET A 23 2.12 -9.03 -27.97
C MET A 23 1.68 -9.09 -26.51
N GLU A 24 2.12 -10.09 -25.75
CA GLU A 24 1.91 -10.17 -24.32
C GLU A 24 2.67 -9.05 -23.58
N GLU A 25 3.96 -8.86 -23.89
CA GLU A 25 4.79 -7.78 -23.34
C GLU A 25 4.23 -6.39 -23.67
N PHE A 26 3.86 -6.16 -24.94
CA PHE A 26 3.20 -4.93 -25.36
C PHE A 26 1.86 -4.74 -24.64
N GLY A 27 1.10 -5.82 -24.45
CA GLY A 27 -0.13 -5.81 -23.66
C GLY A 27 0.10 -5.39 -22.21
N VAL A 28 1.19 -5.83 -21.59
CA VAL A 28 1.60 -5.44 -20.23
C VAL A 28 1.97 -3.95 -20.18
N LEU A 29 2.86 -3.50 -21.07
CA LEU A 29 3.28 -2.09 -21.16
C LEU A 29 2.09 -1.16 -21.42
N TYR A 30 1.19 -1.58 -22.32
CA TYR A 30 -0.03 -0.84 -22.64
C TYR A 30 -0.97 -0.75 -21.42
N LYS A 31 -1.13 -1.84 -20.65
CA LYS A 31 -1.99 -1.89 -19.46
C LYS A 31 -1.46 -1.03 -18.30
N VAL A 32 -0.14 -1.05 -18.06
CA VAL A 32 0.52 -0.20 -17.05
C VAL A 32 0.35 1.28 -17.40
N THR A 33 0.46 1.64 -18.67
CA THR A 33 0.34 3.04 -19.13
C THR A 33 -1.09 3.60 -19.01
N ARG A 34 -2.13 2.75 -18.94
CA ARG A 34 -3.55 3.15 -19.04
C ARG A 34 -4.39 2.94 -17.78
N ASN A 35 -3.79 2.64 -16.62
CA ASN A 35 -4.49 2.58 -15.33
C ASN A 35 -5.74 1.67 -15.37
N MET A 36 -5.68 0.52 -16.07
CA MET A 36 -6.80 -0.44 -16.09
C MET A 36 -6.74 -1.38 -14.87
N PRO A 37 -7.66 -1.28 -13.90
CA PRO A 37 -7.53 -1.94 -12.59
C PRO A 37 -7.58 -3.47 -12.64
N ASN A 38 -8.35 -4.03 -13.58
CA ASN A 38 -8.87 -5.40 -13.43
C ASN A 38 -7.95 -6.53 -13.93
N VAL A 39 -6.91 -6.23 -14.72
CA VAL A 39 -6.02 -7.27 -15.31
C VAL A 39 -4.69 -7.38 -14.54
N GLY A 40 -4.16 -6.25 -14.05
CA GLY A 40 -2.95 -6.24 -13.22
C GLY A 40 -3.17 -6.87 -11.85
N GLU A 41 -4.33 -6.66 -11.23
CA GLU A 41 -4.63 -7.19 -9.88
C GLU A 41 -4.61 -8.72 -9.84
N LYS A 42 -5.21 -9.40 -10.83
CA LYS A 42 -5.22 -10.87 -10.89
C LYS A 42 -3.82 -11.46 -11.04
N TYR A 43 -2.98 -10.83 -11.87
CA TYR A 43 -1.60 -11.27 -12.05
C TYR A 43 -0.75 -11.00 -10.80
N MET A 44 -0.82 -9.79 -10.23
CA MET A 44 -0.16 -9.47 -8.95
C MET A 44 -0.59 -10.40 -7.83
N ARG A 45 -1.88 -10.72 -7.72
CA ARG A 45 -2.37 -11.71 -6.75
C ARG A 45 -1.66 -13.04 -6.93
N SER A 46 -1.59 -13.55 -8.16
CA SER A 46 -0.92 -14.83 -8.42
C SER A 46 0.58 -14.84 -8.05
N ILE A 47 1.27 -13.70 -8.21
CA ILE A 47 2.69 -13.56 -7.85
C ILE A 47 2.88 -13.45 -6.34
N LEU A 48 2.07 -12.62 -5.67
CA LEU A 48 2.11 -12.42 -4.21
C LEU A 48 1.73 -13.71 -3.48
N GLU A 49 0.71 -14.44 -3.94
CA GLU A 49 0.30 -15.73 -3.36
C GLU A 49 1.40 -16.79 -3.47
N LYS A 50 2.07 -16.88 -4.63
CA LYS A 50 3.19 -17.82 -4.84
C LYS A 50 4.40 -17.50 -3.96
N SER A 51 4.64 -16.22 -3.69
CA SER A 51 5.86 -15.77 -3.00
C SER A 51 5.70 -15.67 -1.48
N LEU A 52 4.52 -15.29 -1.01
CA LEU A 52 4.25 -14.93 0.40
C LEU A 52 3.12 -15.74 1.03
N GLY A 53 2.40 -16.54 0.25
CA GLY A 53 1.20 -17.24 0.69
C GLY A 53 -0.06 -16.35 0.62
N LYS A 54 -1.21 -17.01 0.63
CA LYS A 54 -2.52 -16.39 0.37
C LYS A 54 -2.88 -15.26 1.34
N GLU A 55 -2.73 -15.50 2.64
CA GLU A 55 -3.10 -14.54 3.69
C GLU A 55 -2.32 -13.23 3.57
N GLN A 56 -1.01 -13.32 3.29
CA GLN A 56 -0.17 -12.13 3.16
C GLN A 56 -0.41 -11.41 1.83
N ALA A 57 -0.72 -12.14 0.77
CA ALA A 57 -1.09 -11.57 -0.52
C ALA A 57 -2.41 -10.79 -0.45
N ASP A 58 -3.44 -11.37 0.15
CA ASP A 58 -4.75 -10.73 0.34
C ASP A 58 -4.59 -9.43 1.12
N LYS A 59 -3.80 -9.44 2.20
CA LYS A 59 -3.49 -8.24 3.00
C LYS A 59 -2.85 -7.12 2.17
N ILE A 60 -1.89 -7.45 1.31
CA ILE A 60 -1.17 -6.47 0.48
C ILE A 60 -2.10 -5.91 -0.60
N ILE A 61 -2.94 -6.74 -1.22
CA ILE A 61 -3.88 -6.30 -2.25
C ILE A 61 -4.95 -5.40 -1.64
N GLU A 62 -5.47 -5.75 -0.46
CA GLU A 62 -6.43 -4.93 0.26
C GLU A 62 -5.82 -3.57 0.61
N MET A 63 -4.56 -3.53 1.08
CA MET A 63 -3.81 -2.28 1.27
C MET A 63 -3.65 -1.44 0.01
N MET A 64 -3.42 -2.07 -1.16
CA MET A 64 -3.26 -1.37 -2.43
C MET A 64 -4.57 -0.75 -2.91
N ASN A 65 -5.68 -1.47 -2.75
CA ASN A 65 -7.02 -0.96 -3.06
C ASN A 65 -7.46 0.12 -2.07
N ASP A 66 -6.97 0.08 -0.83
CA ASP A 66 -7.20 1.10 0.20
C ASP A 66 -6.32 2.36 0.01
N GLN A 67 -5.44 2.44 -1.00
CA GLN A 67 -4.66 3.67 -1.23
C GLN A 67 -5.52 4.86 -1.69
N ASP A 68 -6.75 4.63 -2.13
CA ASP A 68 -7.77 5.68 -2.29
C ASP A 68 -8.43 6.09 -0.96
N GLY A 69 -8.17 5.36 0.15
CA GLY A 69 -8.92 5.41 1.41
C GLY A 69 -8.39 6.37 2.49
N GLY A 70 -7.34 7.14 2.23
CA GLY A 70 -6.83 8.15 3.18
C GLY A 70 -6.00 7.60 4.36
N SER A 71 -5.35 8.50 5.09
CA SER A 71 -4.41 8.16 6.18
C SER A 71 -5.07 7.42 7.35
N LEU A 72 -6.35 7.70 7.64
CA LEU A 72 -7.09 7.03 8.71
C LEU A 72 -7.32 5.56 8.39
N GLN A 73 -7.63 5.24 7.14
CA GLN A 73 -7.84 3.87 6.69
C GLN A 73 -6.54 3.05 6.75
N SER A 74 -5.40 3.70 6.48
CA SER A 74 -4.07 3.08 6.57
C SER A 74 -3.75 2.52 7.97
N LEU A 75 -4.38 3.05 9.03
CA LEU A 75 -4.18 2.57 10.40
C LEU A 75 -4.60 1.10 10.60
N LYS A 76 -5.54 0.58 9.79
CA LYS A 76 -5.98 -0.83 9.86
C LYS A 76 -4.83 -1.81 9.64
N TRP A 77 -3.79 -1.38 8.94
CA TRP A 77 -2.64 -2.19 8.57
C TRP A 77 -1.46 -2.06 9.54
N MET A 78 -1.51 -1.07 10.43
CA MET A 78 -0.46 -0.78 11.40
C MET A 78 -0.61 -1.64 12.67
N ASP A 79 0.51 -1.98 13.29
CA ASP A 79 0.48 -2.64 14.58
C ASP A 79 -0.01 -1.67 15.68
N ALA A 80 -0.73 -2.21 16.67
CA ALA A 80 -1.35 -1.39 17.71
C ALA A 80 -0.35 -0.56 18.53
N LYS A 81 0.91 -1.01 18.65
CA LYS A 81 1.96 -0.30 19.38
C LYS A 81 2.47 0.90 18.57
N ALA A 82 2.59 0.77 17.26
CA ALA A 82 2.91 1.88 16.37
C ALA A 82 1.81 2.95 16.40
N ILE A 83 0.55 2.54 16.30
CA ILE A 83 -0.60 3.47 16.41
C ILE A 83 -0.59 4.19 17.76
N ALA A 84 -0.42 3.46 18.87
CA ALA A 84 -0.34 4.09 20.19
C ALA A 84 0.83 5.08 20.31
N THR A 85 1.98 4.78 19.70
CA THR A 85 3.14 5.67 19.70
C THR A 85 2.88 6.96 18.92
N LEU A 86 2.17 6.84 17.79
CA LEU A 86 1.74 7.95 16.94
C LEU A 86 0.80 8.89 17.71
N ILE A 87 -0.24 8.33 18.35
CA ILE A 87 -1.34 9.15 18.90
C ILE A 87 -1.19 9.54 20.38
N ARG A 88 -0.23 9.00 21.13
CA ARG A 88 -0.13 9.22 22.59
C ARG A 88 0.04 10.68 23.04
N LYS A 89 0.46 11.58 22.14
CA LYS A 89 0.64 13.01 22.42
C LYS A 89 -0.59 13.85 22.03
N GLU A 90 -1.56 13.24 21.36
CA GLU A 90 -2.77 13.90 20.91
C GLU A 90 -3.74 14.16 22.05
N HIS A 91 -4.65 15.10 21.83
CA HIS A 91 -5.74 15.37 22.77
C HIS A 91 -6.67 14.14 22.89
N PRO A 92 -7.25 13.82 24.09
CA PRO A 92 -8.12 12.65 24.28
C PRO A 92 -9.27 12.55 23.27
N GLN A 93 -9.80 13.69 22.81
CA GLN A 93 -10.83 13.73 21.76
C GLN A 93 -10.31 13.22 20.41
N THR A 94 -9.11 13.65 20.01
CA THR A 94 -8.47 13.22 18.77
C THR A 94 -8.12 11.74 18.83
N ILE A 95 -7.63 11.26 19.97
CA ILE A 95 -7.36 9.83 20.20
C ILE A 95 -8.65 9.01 20.08
N ALA A 96 -9.74 9.46 20.70
CA ALA A 96 -11.04 8.80 20.59
C ALA A 96 -11.53 8.77 19.13
N LEU A 97 -11.39 9.89 18.42
CA LEU A 97 -11.74 9.96 17.01
C LEU A 97 -10.90 9.01 16.16
N ILE A 98 -9.58 8.93 16.35
CA ILE A 98 -8.73 7.99 15.60
C ILE A 98 -9.12 6.54 15.90
N ILE A 99 -9.35 6.22 17.17
CA ILE A 99 -9.69 4.85 17.60
C ILE A 99 -11.07 4.41 17.07
N SER A 100 -12.01 5.33 16.82
CA SER A 100 -13.32 4.98 16.27
C SER A 100 -13.28 4.44 14.83
N TYR A 101 -12.18 4.66 14.10
CA TYR A 101 -11.96 4.10 12.76
C TYR A 101 -11.31 2.70 12.78
N LEU A 102 -10.91 2.20 13.95
CA LEU A 102 -10.28 0.90 14.09
C LEU A 102 -11.33 -0.19 14.39
N ASN A 103 -11.04 -1.42 14.00
CA ASN A 103 -11.87 -2.54 14.43
C ASN A 103 -11.74 -2.76 15.97
N PRO A 104 -12.74 -3.36 16.63
CA PRO A 104 -12.74 -3.48 18.10
C PRO A 104 -11.51 -4.18 18.69
N GLY A 105 -10.95 -5.18 18.00
CA GLY A 105 -9.76 -5.91 18.46
C GLY A 105 -8.50 -5.05 18.44
N GLN A 106 -8.30 -4.31 17.35
CA GLN A 106 -7.18 -3.38 17.21
C GLN A 106 -7.33 -2.18 18.16
N ALA A 107 -8.54 -1.61 18.26
CA ALA A 107 -8.87 -0.54 19.20
C ALA A 107 -8.53 -0.92 20.66
N SER A 108 -8.98 -2.08 21.12
CA SER A 108 -8.65 -2.62 22.45
C SER A 108 -7.14 -2.74 22.65
N SER A 109 -6.44 -3.26 21.64
CA SER A 109 -4.99 -3.41 21.68
C SER A 109 -4.27 -2.05 21.77
N VAL A 110 -4.70 -1.04 21.03
CA VAL A 110 -4.15 0.33 21.08
C VAL A 110 -4.39 0.94 22.47
N LEU A 111 -5.62 0.84 22.99
CA LEU A 111 -5.98 1.35 24.31
C LEU A 111 -5.08 0.76 25.42
N ASN A 112 -4.71 -0.51 25.32
CA ASN A 112 -3.81 -1.18 26.28
C ASN A 112 -2.39 -0.60 26.31
N TYR A 113 -1.94 0.05 25.23
CA TYR A 113 -0.66 0.75 25.19
C TYR A 113 -0.72 2.19 25.69
N LEU A 114 -1.92 2.75 25.91
CA LEU A 114 -2.09 4.09 26.46
C LEU A 114 -2.00 4.10 28.00
N PRO A 115 -1.54 5.22 28.61
CA PRO A 115 -1.61 5.43 30.05
C PRO A 115 -3.03 5.24 30.60
N GLU A 116 -3.16 4.68 31.80
CA GLU A 116 -4.47 4.32 32.38
C GLU A 116 -5.46 5.49 32.48
N ILE A 117 -4.97 6.66 32.92
CA ILE A 117 -5.76 7.89 33.01
C ILE A 117 -6.30 8.29 31.62
N LEU A 118 -5.44 8.23 30.60
CA LEU A 118 -5.81 8.57 29.23
C LEU A 118 -6.80 7.54 28.65
N ARG A 119 -6.60 6.26 28.96
CA ARG A 119 -7.45 5.16 28.49
C ARG A 119 -8.89 5.32 28.96
N ALA A 120 -9.11 5.59 30.26
CA ALA A 120 -10.45 5.76 30.81
C ALA A 120 -11.18 6.95 30.15
N ASP A 121 -10.46 8.05 29.97
CA ASP A 121 -10.97 9.29 29.38
C ASP A 121 -11.33 9.15 27.89
N VAL A 122 -10.53 8.38 27.15
CA VAL A 122 -10.77 8.05 25.74
C VAL A 122 -11.95 7.09 25.57
N VAL A 123 -12.07 6.07 26.43
CA VAL A 123 -13.20 5.11 26.37
C VAL A 123 -14.53 5.80 26.63
N LEU A 124 -14.58 6.73 27.60
CA LEU A 124 -15.79 7.51 27.85
C LEU A 124 -16.20 8.32 26.60
N ARG A 125 -15.24 8.98 25.93
CA ARG A 125 -15.52 9.74 24.71
C ARG A 125 -15.95 8.86 23.55
N LEU A 126 -15.36 7.69 23.38
CA LEU A 126 -15.79 6.72 22.37
C LEU A 126 -17.27 6.33 22.55
N ALA A 127 -17.74 6.22 23.79
CA ALA A 127 -19.14 5.91 24.09
C ALA A 127 -20.10 7.08 23.83
N THR A 128 -19.60 8.32 23.73
CA THR A 128 -20.39 9.54 23.55
C THR A 128 -20.12 10.24 22.20
N ILE A 129 -19.37 9.61 21.29
CA ILE A 129 -19.16 10.14 19.95
C ILE A 129 -20.50 10.03 19.20
N GLU A 130 -21.04 11.18 18.81
CA GLU A 130 -22.23 11.30 17.96
C GLU A 130 -21.76 11.62 16.53
N ASP A 131 -22.09 12.82 16.03
CA ASP A 131 -21.74 13.27 14.70
C ASP A 131 -20.37 13.96 14.67
N ILE A 132 -19.50 13.47 13.79
CA ILE A 132 -18.18 14.06 13.54
C ILE A 132 -18.30 14.96 12.31
N ASN A 133 -17.89 16.22 12.45
CA ASN A 133 -17.84 17.15 11.32
C ASN A 133 -16.87 16.61 10.24
N PRO A 134 -17.31 16.41 8.99
CA PRO A 134 -16.46 15.92 7.90
C PRO A 134 -15.17 16.73 7.70
N GLN A 135 -15.21 18.04 7.98
CA GLN A 135 -14.02 18.88 7.89
C GLN A 135 -12.96 18.48 8.93
N VAL A 136 -13.37 18.09 10.15
CA VAL A 136 -12.45 17.64 11.20
C VAL A 136 -11.78 16.32 10.81
N VAL A 137 -12.52 15.42 10.14
CA VAL A 137 -11.96 14.17 9.61
C VAL A 137 -10.89 14.49 8.55
N LYS A 138 -11.18 15.43 7.64
CA LYS A 138 -10.24 15.83 6.59
C LYS A 138 -8.97 16.46 7.16
N ASP A 139 -9.10 17.36 8.12
CA ASP A 139 -7.96 17.99 8.79
C ASP A 139 -7.11 16.94 9.53
N LEU A 140 -7.77 15.94 10.14
CA LEU A 140 -7.11 14.82 10.80
C LEU A 140 -6.35 13.93 9.79
N GLU A 141 -6.88 13.70 8.60
CA GLU A 141 -6.18 12.94 7.55
C GLU A 141 -4.90 13.62 7.07
N GLU A 142 -4.91 14.95 6.95
CA GLU A 142 -3.74 15.74 6.54
C GLU A 142 -2.61 15.66 7.59
N VAL A 143 -2.97 15.83 8.86
CA VAL A 143 -2.02 15.72 9.98
C VAL A 143 -1.47 14.30 10.08
N LEU A 144 -2.34 13.28 10.02
CA LEU A 144 -1.91 11.88 10.07
C LEU A 144 -1.02 11.50 8.88
N SER A 145 -1.31 12.01 7.68
CA SER A 145 -0.45 11.78 6.51
C SER A 145 0.97 12.26 6.77
N THR A 146 1.09 13.47 7.31
CA THR A 146 2.38 14.11 7.62
C THR A 146 3.15 13.31 8.67
N GLU A 147 2.49 12.94 9.77
CA GLU A 147 3.11 12.16 10.84
C GLU A 147 3.51 10.75 10.39
N MET A 148 2.71 10.10 9.54
CA MET A 148 3.05 8.79 8.96
C MET A 148 4.26 8.87 8.04
N GLN A 149 4.43 9.93 7.26
CA GLN A 149 5.62 10.16 6.44
C GLN A 149 6.87 10.35 7.31
N LEU A 150 6.75 11.08 8.42
CA LEU A 150 7.83 11.28 9.40
C LEU A 150 8.21 9.97 10.11
N LEU A 151 7.23 9.15 10.45
CA LEU A 151 7.45 7.81 11.00
C LEU A 151 8.06 6.87 9.95
N GLY A 152 7.60 6.90 8.71
CA GLY A 152 8.13 6.10 7.60
C GLY A 152 9.59 6.42 7.26
N SER A 153 10.01 7.67 7.47
CA SER A 153 11.40 8.12 7.27
C SER A 153 12.33 7.79 8.44
N THR A 154 11.82 7.56 9.66
CA THR A 154 12.62 7.17 10.85
C THR A 154 12.52 5.71 11.26
N ARG A 155 11.44 5.02 10.87
CA ARG A 155 11.24 3.57 10.98
C ARG A 155 10.43 3.15 9.79
N SER A 156 11.12 2.61 8.78
CA SER A 156 10.58 1.82 7.67
C SER A 156 9.23 1.20 8.09
N VAL A 157 8.13 1.82 7.68
CA VAL A 157 6.80 1.24 7.84
C VAL A 157 6.90 -0.05 7.05
N ALA A 158 6.94 -1.11 7.83
CA ALA A 158 7.29 -2.44 7.43
C ALA A 158 6.47 -2.88 6.19
N GLY A 159 5.24 -2.39 6.00
CA GLY A 159 4.46 -2.62 4.78
C GLY A 159 4.97 -1.85 3.56
N SER A 160 4.82 -0.52 3.55
CA SER A 160 5.03 0.31 2.36
C SER A 160 6.49 0.39 1.91
N SER A 161 7.44 0.49 2.85
CA SER A 161 8.87 0.54 2.51
C SER A 161 9.40 -0.81 2.02
N ARG A 162 8.78 -1.94 2.42
CA ARG A 162 9.10 -3.25 1.84
C ARG A 162 8.46 -3.46 0.49
N ILE A 163 7.24 -2.96 0.26
CA ILE A 163 6.59 -3.05 -1.06
C ILE A 163 7.32 -2.16 -2.07
N GLU A 164 7.72 -0.94 -1.70
CA GLU A 164 8.58 -0.09 -2.53
C GLU A 164 9.97 -0.69 -2.72
N LYS A 165 10.58 -1.27 -1.68
CA LYS A 165 11.83 -2.03 -1.84
C LYS A 165 11.66 -3.25 -2.73
N VAL A 166 10.57 -4.00 -2.62
CA VAL A 166 10.33 -5.19 -3.45
C VAL A 166 10.01 -4.79 -4.88
N ALA A 167 9.20 -3.74 -5.11
CA ALA A 167 8.97 -3.19 -6.44
C ALA A 167 10.26 -2.62 -7.05
N GLY A 168 11.08 -1.93 -6.26
CA GLY A 168 12.42 -1.49 -6.65
C GLY A 168 13.36 -2.65 -6.94
N LEU A 169 13.38 -3.69 -6.10
CA LEU A 169 14.17 -4.91 -6.32
C LEU A 169 13.71 -5.67 -7.56
N LEU A 170 12.40 -5.75 -7.83
CA LEU A 170 11.85 -6.37 -9.04
C LEU A 170 12.29 -5.58 -10.28
N ASN A 171 12.20 -4.24 -10.26
CA ASN A 171 12.70 -3.40 -11.35
C ASN A 171 14.22 -3.54 -11.56
N GLU A 172 15.01 -3.64 -10.49
CA GLU A 172 16.46 -3.79 -10.57
C GLU A 172 16.85 -5.21 -11.03
N MET A 173 16.11 -6.24 -10.61
CA MET A 173 16.29 -7.63 -11.03
C MET A 173 15.90 -7.83 -12.50
N GLU A 174 14.84 -7.19 -13.00
CA GLU A 174 14.52 -7.16 -14.42
C GLU A 174 15.63 -6.48 -15.22
N ARG A 175 16.18 -5.36 -14.73
CA ARG A 175 17.29 -4.66 -15.37
C ARG A 175 18.60 -5.47 -15.38
N THR A 176 18.90 -6.17 -14.29
CA THR A 176 20.12 -7.00 -14.19
C THR A 176 19.97 -8.32 -14.97
N SER A 177 18.77 -8.90 -14.99
CA SER A 177 18.48 -10.09 -15.80
C SER A 177 18.49 -9.76 -17.30
N ALA A 178 18.16 -8.52 -17.68
CA ALA A 178 18.30 -8.03 -19.05
C ALA A 178 19.77 -7.82 -19.49
N GLU A 179 20.71 -7.57 -18.56
CA GLU A 179 22.14 -7.45 -18.88
C GLU A 179 22.89 -8.79 -18.96
N VAL A 180 22.32 -9.89 -18.48
CA VAL A 180 22.96 -11.23 -18.51
C VAL A 180 22.64 -12.00 -19.81
N ILE A 181 21.88 -11.42 -20.75
CA ILE A 181 21.54 -12.03 -22.05
C ILE A 181 22.05 -11.18 -23.24
N LEU A 182 23.28 -10.68 -23.15
CA LEU A 182 24.10 -10.27 -24.30
C LEU A 182 25.38 -11.10 -24.35
#